data_AF-A0A7R9QEG3-F1
#
_entry.id   AF-A0A7R9QEG3-F1
#
_cell.length_a   1.000
_cell.length_b   1.000
_cell.length_c   1.000
_cell.angle_alpha   90.00
_cell.angle_beta   90.00
_cell.angle_gamma   90.00
#
_symmetry.space_group_name_H-M   'P 1'
#
loop_
_entity.id
_entity.type
_entity.pdbx_description
1 polymer ?
#
loop_
_entity_poly.entity_id
_entity_poly.type
_entity_poly.pdbx_seq_one_letter_code
_entity_poly.pdbx_strand_id
1 'polypeptide(L)'
;YVSKYYKDLKKSSSAKQLTIGAISGWTAGFVLAKFGRTAGAAIGGTFLLLNLAHYNGYIRVDWKRLNRDLDLAKKEFNKRKDKEFPHMVSKVKRFASDNAVMASGFAGGFLLGLSSA
;
A
#
# COMPACT_ATOMS: atom_id res chain seq x y z
N TYR A 1 -18.55 39.28 8.62
CA TYR A 1 -18.27 38.61 9.91
C TYR A 1 -18.91 37.22 10.03
N VAL A 2 -20.20 37.03 9.73
CA VAL A 2 -20.90 35.72 9.83
C VAL A 2 -20.32 34.63 8.89
N SER A 3 -19.84 34.99 7.69
CA SER A 3 -19.18 34.05 6.75
C SER A 3 -17.88 33.45 7.30
N LYS A 4 -17.13 34.18 8.14
CA LYS A 4 -15.87 33.71 8.72
C LYS A 4 -16.12 32.67 9.80
N TYR A 5 -17.11 32.91 10.67
CA TYR A 5 -17.60 31.94 11.65
C TYR A 5 -18.20 30.68 11.01
N TYR A 6 -18.97 30.84 9.93
CA TYR A 6 -19.52 29.69 9.19
C TYR A 6 -18.41 28.84 8.53
N LYS A 7 -17.35 29.49 8.04
CA LYS A 7 -16.15 28.82 7.54
C LYS A 7 -15.39 28.11 8.66
N ASP A 8 -15.15 28.75 9.80
CA ASP A 8 -14.39 28.16 10.90
C ASP A 8 -15.13 26.98 11.56
N LEU A 9 -16.46 26.99 11.58
CA LEU A 9 -17.29 25.86 12.05
C LEU A 9 -17.26 24.66 11.09
N LYS A 10 -17.37 24.88 9.77
CA LYS A 10 -17.20 23.81 8.76
C LYS A 10 -15.75 23.29 8.70
N LYS A 11 -14.79 24.18 8.96
CA LYS A 11 -13.35 23.90 9.00
C LYS A 11 -12.94 23.12 10.25
N SER A 12 -13.63 23.25 11.38
CA SER A 12 -13.39 22.41 12.57
C SER A 12 -13.61 20.92 12.29
N SER A 13 -14.72 20.56 11.65
CA SER A 13 -15.00 19.16 11.26
C SER A 13 -14.07 18.68 10.13
N SER A 14 -13.87 19.53 9.10
CA SER A 14 -13.00 19.20 7.96
C SER A 14 -11.51 19.09 8.37
N ALA A 15 -11.04 19.94 9.28
CA ALA A 15 -9.68 19.88 9.82
C ALA A 15 -9.50 18.64 10.69
N LYS A 16 -10.50 18.26 11.49
CA LYS A 16 -10.45 17.00 12.25
C LYS A 16 -10.35 15.79 11.32
N GLN A 17 -11.15 15.76 10.25
CA GLN A 17 -11.07 14.71 9.21
C GLN A 17 -9.73 14.71 8.47
N LEU A 18 -9.19 15.89 8.15
CA LEU A 18 -7.87 16.05 7.54
C LEU A 18 -6.77 15.50 8.46
N THR A 19 -6.80 15.85 9.73
CA THR A 19 -5.81 15.40 10.72
C THR A 19 -5.90 13.90 10.98
N ILE A 20 -7.11 13.34 11.12
CA ILE A 20 -7.31 11.89 11.23
C ILE A 20 -6.79 11.18 9.98
N GLY A 21 -7.11 11.71 8.80
CA GLY A 21 -6.54 11.26 7.53
C GLY A 21 -5.02 11.27 7.57
N ALA A 22 -4.41 12.41 7.91
CA ALA A 22 -2.96 12.59 7.92
C ALA A 22 -2.23 11.67 8.90
N ILE A 23 -2.72 11.50 10.14
CA ILE A 23 -2.10 10.61 11.12
C ILE A 23 -2.20 9.15 10.68
N SER A 24 -3.37 8.73 10.18
CA SER A 24 -3.56 7.36 9.69
C SER A 24 -2.72 7.08 8.44
N GLY A 25 -2.62 8.06 7.53
CA GLY A 25 -1.73 8.03 6.38
C GLY A 25 -0.27 7.89 6.80
N TRP A 26 0.20 8.76 7.69
CA TRP A 26 1.59 8.78 8.17
C TRP A 26 1.98 7.47 8.84
N THR A 27 1.13 6.93 9.72
CA THR A 27 1.35 5.63 10.35
C THR A 27 1.45 4.51 9.30
N ALA A 28 0.53 4.48 8.33
CA ALA A 28 0.55 3.48 7.26
C ALA A 28 1.81 3.58 6.38
N GLY A 29 2.21 4.81 6.01
CA GLY A 29 3.41 5.06 5.21
C GLY A 29 4.69 4.70 5.94
N PHE A 30 4.80 5.03 7.22
CA PHE A 30 5.96 4.72 8.06
C PHE A 30 6.15 3.21 8.23
N VAL A 31 5.06 2.47 8.51
CA VAL A 31 5.08 1.00 8.59
C VAL A 31 5.50 0.41 7.24
N LEU A 32 4.93 0.89 6.13
CA LEU A 32 5.28 0.41 4.79
C LEU A 32 6.75 0.67 4.46
N ALA A 33 7.31 1.83 4.75
CA ALA A 33 8.71 2.10 4.44
C ALA A 33 9.66 1.31 5.36
N LYS A 34 9.33 1.15 6.64
CA LYS A 34 10.15 0.39 7.60
C LYS A 34 10.19 -1.12 7.27
N PHE A 35 9.02 -1.73 7.03
CA PHE A 35 8.96 -3.15 6.71
C PHE A 35 9.18 -3.43 5.23
N GLY A 36 8.88 -2.48 4.34
CA GLY A 36 9.12 -2.61 2.91
C GLY A 36 10.60 -2.65 2.57
N ARG A 37 11.44 -1.85 3.24
CA ARG A 37 12.90 -1.95 3.09
C ARG A 37 13.45 -3.28 3.57
N THR A 38 13.01 -3.75 4.74
CA THR A 38 13.43 -5.06 5.28
C THR A 38 12.95 -6.22 4.42
N ALA A 39 11.69 -6.21 3.99
CA ALA A 39 11.13 -7.21 3.08
C ALA A 39 11.85 -7.20 1.73
N GLY A 40 12.13 -6.00 1.18
CA GLY A 40 12.91 -5.84 -0.04
C GLY A 40 14.34 -6.37 0.09
N ALA A 41 15.02 -6.06 1.20
CA ALA A 41 16.36 -6.56 1.49
C ALA A 41 16.38 -8.09 1.68
N ALA A 42 15.39 -8.66 2.37
CA ALA A 42 15.25 -10.10 2.53
C ALA A 42 15.04 -10.80 1.18
N ILE A 43 14.08 -10.32 0.38
CA ILE A 43 13.80 -10.87 -0.96
C ILE A 43 15.04 -10.76 -1.86
N GLY A 44 15.68 -9.59 -1.89
CA GLY A 44 16.88 -9.35 -2.70
C GLY A 44 18.09 -10.16 -2.22
N GLY A 45 18.29 -10.28 -0.91
CA GLY A 45 19.35 -11.09 -0.30
C GLY A 45 19.17 -12.57 -0.57
N THR A 46 17.95 -13.10 -0.41
CA THR A 46 17.62 -14.47 -0.79
C THR A 46 17.88 -14.71 -2.28
N PHE A 47 17.47 -13.78 -3.15
CA PHE A 47 17.73 -13.88 -4.58
C PHE A 47 19.24 -13.88 -4.90
N LEU A 48 20.03 -13.00 -4.28
CA LEU A 48 21.48 -12.95 -4.48
C LEU A 48 22.16 -14.27 -4.08
N LEU A 49 21.80 -14.83 -2.92
CA LEU A 49 22.34 -16.12 -2.46
C LEU A 49 21.95 -17.27 -3.39
N LEU A 50 20.71 -17.30 -3.88
CA LEU A 50 20.24 -18.28 -4.87
C LEU A 50 21.05 -18.21 -6.16
N ASN A 51 21.34 -17.01 -6.67
CA ASN A 51 22.15 -16.84 -7.88
C ASN A 51 23.60 -17.31 -7.66
N LEU A 52 24.19 -17.02 -6.50
CA LEU A 52 25.55 -17.46 -6.17
C LEU A 52 25.63 -18.99 -6.01
N ALA A 53 24.64 -19.61 -5.38
CA ALA A 53 24.57 -21.06 -5.23
C ALA A 53 24.34 -21.77 -6.57
N HIS A 54 23.57 -21.17 -7.48
CA HIS A 54 23.37 -21.70 -8.83
C HIS A 54 24.64 -21.60 -9.68
N TYR A 55 25.36 -20.46 -9.64
CA TYR A 55 26.60 -20.27 -10.38
C TYR A 55 27.71 -21.25 -9.96
N ASN A 56 27.84 -21.52 -8.66
CA ASN A 56 28.80 -22.48 -8.12
C ASN A 56 28.33 -23.95 -8.19
N GLY A 57 27.19 -24.23 -8.84
CA GLY A 57 26.70 -25.58 -9.10
C GLY A 57 26.11 -26.32 -7.90
N TYR A 58 25.84 -25.65 -6.78
CA TYR A 58 25.42 -26.28 -5.53
C TYR A 58 23.91 -26.56 -5.46
N ILE A 59 23.06 -25.83 -6.20
CA ILE A 59 21.60 -25.97 -6.16
C ILE A 59 21.02 -25.97 -7.59
N ARG A 60 20.31 -27.04 -7.96
CA ARG A 60 19.47 -27.08 -9.17
C ARG A 60 18.06 -26.57 -8.83
N VAL A 61 17.73 -25.37 -9.29
CA VAL A 61 16.39 -24.80 -9.12
C VAL A 61 15.41 -25.51 -10.05
N ASP A 62 14.41 -26.20 -9.50
CA ASP A 62 13.35 -26.84 -10.28
C ASP A 62 12.30 -25.80 -10.71
N TRP A 63 12.60 -25.12 -11.82
CA TRP A 63 11.75 -24.11 -12.42
C TRP A 63 10.37 -24.64 -12.83
N LYS A 64 10.21 -25.95 -13.07
CA LYS A 64 8.92 -26.53 -13.46
C LYS A 64 7.94 -26.55 -12.29
N ARG A 65 8.41 -26.90 -11.09
CA ARG A 65 7.58 -26.85 -9.87
C ARG A 65 7.22 -25.42 -9.53
N LEU A 66 8.21 -24.53 -9.50
CA LEU A 66 8.00 -23.11 -9.19
C LEU A 66 6.97 -22.47 -10.15
N ASN A 67 7.10 -22.69 -11.46
CA ASN A 67 6.13 -22.14 -12.42
C ASN A 67 4.72 -22.71 -12.25
N ARG A 68 4.60 -23.99 -11.90
CA ARG A 68 3.29 -24.61 -11.65
C ARG A 68 2.61 -24.01 -10.43
N ASP A 69 3.35 -23.85 -9.33
CA ASP A 69 2.83 -23.27 -8.10
C ASP A 69 2.48 -21.79 -8.29
N LEU A 70 3.30 -21.05 -9.04
CA LEU A 70 3.00 -19.67 -9.43
C LEU A 70 1.79 -19.56 -10.35
N ASP A 71 1.58 -20.49 -11.29
CA ASP A 71 0.39 -20.48 -12.17
C ASP A 71 -0.89 -20.75 -11.38
N LEU A 72 -0.86 -21.70 -10.44
CA LEU A 72 -1.98 -21.99 -9.55
C LEU A 72 -2.32 -20.79 -8.68
N ALA A 73 -1.30 -20.17 -8.05
CA ALA A 73 -1.48 -18.97 -7.24
C ALA A 73 -1.99 -17.79 -8.09
N LYS A 74 -1.45 -17.58 -9.30
CA LYS A 74 -1.91 -16.53 -10.22
C LYS A 74 -3.34 -16.76 -10.68
N LYS A 75 -3.75 -18.00 -10.96
CA LYS A 75 -5.14 -18.32 -11.34
C LYS A 75 -6.11 -18.01 -10.21
N GLU A 76 -5.78 -18.43 -8.99
CA GLU A 76 -6.62 -18.17 -7.81
C GLU A 76 -6.70 -16.66 -7.54
N PHE A 77 -5.56 -15.96 -7.61
CA PHE A 77 -5.53 -14.51 -7.48
C PHE A 77 -6.33 -13.81 -8.58
N ASN A 78 -6.17 -14.17 -9.85
CA ASN A 78 -6.90 -13.55 -10.96
C ASN A 78 -8.41 -13.79 -10.85
N LYS A 79 -8.86 -15.00 -10.48
CA LYS A 79 -10.29 -15.28 -10.24
C LYS A 79 -10.90 -14.36 -9.17
N ARG A 80 -10.15 -14.11 -8.09
CA ARG A 80 -10.58 -13.18 -7.03
C ARG A 80 -10.49 -11.73 -7.48
N LYS A 81 -9.41 -11.37 -8.18
CA LYS A 81 -9.18 -10.04 -8.73
C LYS A 81 -10.31 -9.63 -9.65
N ASP A 82 -10.71 -10.48 -10.60
CA ASP A 82 -11.71 -10.09 -11.60
C ASP A 82 -13.13 -9.93 -11.00
N LYS A 83 -13.41 -10.58 -9.86
CA LYS A 83 -14.72 -10.49 -9.18
C LYS A 83 -14.76 -9.40 -8.09
N GLU A 84 -13.73 -9.32 -7.26
CA GLU A 84 -13.76 -8.51 -6.02
C GLU A 84 -13.05 -7.17 -6.19
N PHE A 85 -12.00 -7.12 -7.01
CA PHE A 85 -11.17 -5.94 -7.15
C PHE A 85 -11.90 -4.76 -7.81
N PRO A 86 -12.69 -4.92 -8.89
CA PRO A 86 -13.46 -3.83 -9.47
C PRO A 86 -14.44 -3.20 -8.46
N HIS A 87 -15.09 -4.04 -7.66
CA HIS A 87 -16.03 -3.57 -6.65
C HIS A 87 -15.31 -2.82 -5.52
N MET A 88 -14.20 -3.35 -5.03
CA MET A 88 -13.38 -2.71 -4.00
C MET A 88 -12.81 -1.37 -4.49
N VAL A 89 -12.23 -1.32 -5.69
CA VAL A 89 -11.70 -0.07 -6.28
C VAL A 89 -12.81 0.96 -6.46
N SER A 90 -14.00 0.54 -6.89
CA SER A 90 -15.13 1.46 -7.02
C SER A 90 -15.59 2.03 -5.68
N LYS A 91 -15.58 1.22 -4.60
CA LYS A 91 -15.89 1.66 -3.23
C LYS A 91 -14.86 2.63 -2.70
N VAL A 92 -13.57 2.34 -2.89
CA VAL A 92 -12.48 3.25 -2.49
C VAL A 92 -12.57 4.57 -3.26
N LYS A 93 -12.84 4.53 -4.57
CA LYS A 93 -13.01 5.74 -5.39
C LYS A 93 -14.20 6.58 -4.95
N ARG A 94 -15.34 5.94 -4.63
CA ARG A 94 -16.52 6.63 -4.07
C ARG A 94 -16.19 7.25 -2.71
N PHE A 95 -15.62 6.48 -1.79
CA PHE A 95 -15.22 6.97 -0.47
C PHE A 95 -14.24 8.15 -0.54
N ALA A 96 -13.25 8.09 -1.44
CA ALA A 96 -12.29 9.18 -1.65
C ALA A 96 -12.96 10.42 -2.25
N SER A 97 -13.96 10.25 -3.12
CA SER A 97 -14.73 11.37 -3.68
C SER A 97 -15.63 12.01 -2.62
N ASP A 98 -16.29 11.18 -1.79
CA ASP A 98 -17.21 11.63 -0.74
C ASP A 98 -16.45 12.23 0.47
N ASN A 99 -15.22 11.79 0.72
CA ASN A 99 -14.38 12.20 1.86
C ASN A 99 -13.05 12.81 1.38
N ALA A 100 -13.10 13.66 0.36
CA ALA A 100 -11.91 14.23 -0.28
C ALA A 100 -10.92 14.88 0.71
N VAL A 101 -11.42 15.55 1.75
CA VAL A 101 -10.56 16.19 2.77
C VAL A 101 -9.79 15.14 3.58
N MET A 102 -10.46 14.09 4.07
CA MET A 102 -9.80 13.01 4.80
C MET A 102 -8.85 12.22 3.88
N ALA A 103 -9.27 11.91 2.65
CA ALA A 103 -8.46 11.19 1.67
C ALA A 103 -7.21 11.97 1.28
N SER A 104 -7.31 13.29 1.09
CA SER A 104 -6.16 14.16 0.83
C SER A 104 -5.21 14.26 2.03
N GLY A 105 -5.76 14.31 3.24
CA GLY A 105 -4.97 14.23 4.48
C GLY A 105 -4.22 12.91 4.56
N PHE A 106 -4.91 11.79 4.31
CA PHE A 106 -4.29 10.47 4.25
C PHE A 106 -3.20 10.39 3.21
N ALA A 107 -3.45 10.82 1.98
CA ALA A 107 -2.43 10.81 0.93
C ALA A 107 -1.19 11.63 1.31
N GLY A 108 -1.39 12.84 1.83
CA GLY A 108 -0.30 13.69 2.31
C GLY A 108 0.48 13.07 3.46
N GLY A 109 -0.22 12.59 4.49
CA GLY A 109 0.38 11.90 5.62
C GLY A 109 1.13 10.63 5.20
N PHE A 110 0.56 9.84 4.30
CA PHE A 110 1.15 8.61 3.80
C PHE A 110 2.46 8.84 3.06
N LEU A 111 2.52 9.83 2.18
CA LEU A 111 3.76 10.20 1.50
C LEU A 111 4.82 10.70 2.49
N LEU A 112 4.42 11.51 3.48
CA LEU A 112 5.32 11.94 4.55
C LEU A 112 5.85 10.75 5.37
N GLY A 113 5.00 9.79 5.72
CA GLY A 113 5.39 8.59 6.46
C GLY A 113 6.34 7.70 5.65
N LEU A 114 6.06 7.54 4.36
CA LEU A 114 6.93 6.82 3.42
C LEU A 114 8.31 7.46 3.30
N SER A 115 8.38 8.79 3.25
CA SER A 115 9.65 9.53 3.21
C SER A 115 10.37 9.55 4.56
N SER A 116 9.65 9.32 5.66
CA SER A 116 10.17 9.45 7.02
C SER A 116 10.88 8.19 7.53
N ALA A 117 10.63 7.02 6.95
CA ALA A 117 11.34 5.80 7.34
C ALA A 117 12.58 5.60 6.49
#